data_AF-A0A7S0J7W9-F1
#
_entry.id   AF-A0A7S0J7W9-F1
#
_cell.length_a   1.000
_cell.length_b   1.000
_cell.length_c   1.000
_cell.angle_alpha   90.00
_cell.angle_beta   90.00
_cell.angle_gamma   90.00
#
_symmetry.space_group_name_H-M   'P 1'
#
loop_
_entity.id
_entity.type
_entity.pdbx_description
1 polymer ?
#
loop_
_entity_poly.entity_id
_entity_poly.type
_entity_poly.pdbx_seq_one_letter_code
_entity_poly.pdbx_strand_id
1 'polypeptide(L)'
;APAGAGKTFVALSHMLDKLLINREAKLLFVARNSALCFFVARWLAKRIKNTLQRLAFLRRVYLFYEPFDVPLAVSIEHGRLTAKRPASGSTAGAAKFDMLVVDEAHHVYAHAALREQVEAHFTPGFTTRFLLSDVSQSLGG
;
A
#
# COMPACT_ATOMS: atom_id res chain seq x y z
N ALA A 1 14.27 1.50 12.33
CA ALA A 1 15.40 2.31 11.79
C ALA A 1 15.09 3.79 11.97
N PRO A 2 16.08 4.71 12.04
CA PRO A 2 15.85 6.14 12.24
C PRO A 2 15.00 6.78 11.13
N ALA A 3 14.37 7.92 11.42
CA ALA A 3 13.68 8.73 10.42
C ALA A 3 14.65 9.10 9.29
N GLY A 4 14.21 8.98 8.03
CA GLY A 4 15.06 9.25 6.86
C GLY A 4 15.99 8.11 6.42
N ALA A 5 16.03 6.97 7.11
CA ALA A 5 16.88 5.81 6.74
C ALA A 5 16.43 5.05 5.46
N GLY A 6 15.53 5.60 4.65
CA GLY A 6 15.09 4.99 3.39
C GLY A 6 14.20 3.75 3.53
N LYS A 7 13.54 3.54 4.68
CA LYS A 7 12.65 2.39 4.93
C LYS A 7 11.55 2.25 3.86
N THR A 8 10.90 3.36 3.54
CA THR A 8 9.91 3.43 2.46
C THR A 8 10.53 3.07 1.11
N PHE A 9 11.81 3.43 0.88
CA PHE A 9 12.53 3.08 -0.35
C PHE A 9 12.84 1.59 -0.47
N VAL A 10 13.23 0.94 0.64
CA VAL A 10 13.40 -0.51 0.67
C VAL A 10 12.07 -1.21 0.40
N ALA A 11 10.99 -0.76 1.04
CA ALA A 11 9.65 -1.28 0.77
C ALA A 11 9.23 -1.04 -0.68
N LEU A 12 9.52 0.13 -1.27
CA LEU A 12 9.24 0.44 -2.68
C LEU A 12 9.91 -0.55 -3.63
N SER A 13 11.16 -0.93 -3.36
CA SER A 13 11.86 -1.96 -4.14
C SER A 13 11.16 -3.32 -4.04
N HIS A 14 10.84 -3.78 -2.83
CA HIS A 14 10.14 -5.06 -2.64
C HIS A 14 8.74 -5.06 -3.28
N MET A 15 8.00 -3.96 -3.17
CA MET A 15 6.69 -3.77 -3.80
C MET A 15 6.80 -3.86 -5.33
N LEU A 16 7.79 -3.18 -5.90
CA LEU A 16 8.05 -3.21 -7.34
C LEU A 16 8.40 -4.63 -7.80
N ASP A 17 9.35 -5.29 -7.13
CA ASP A 17 9.80 -6.64 -7.49
C ASP A 17 8.65 -7.65 -7.44
N LYS A 18 7.84 -7.62 -6.38
CA LYS A 18 6.66 -8.50 -6.24
C LYS A 18 5.69 -8.33 -7.40
N LEU A 19 5.38 -7.10 -7.77
CA LEU A 19 4.44 -6.78 -8.84
C LEU A 19 5.01 -7.07 -10.24
N LEU A 20 6.33 -7.06 -10.42
CA LEU A 20 7.00 -7.42 -11.68
C LEU A 20 7.10 -8.93 -11.86
N ILE A 21 7.42 -9.67 -10.78
CA ILE A 21 7.56 -11.14 -10.80
C ILE A 21 6.20 -11.82 -10.97
N ASN A 22 5.18 -11.39 -10.22
CA ASN A 22 3.84 -11.96 -10.30
C ASN A 22 2.86 -10.93 -10.88
N ARG A 23 2.35 -11.21 -12.07
CA ARG A 23 1.40 -10.34 -12.78
C ARG A 23 0.00 -10.33 -12.18
N GLU A 24 -0.33 -11.31 -11.34
CA GLU A 24 -1.60 -11.39 -10.62
C GLU A 24 -1.49 -10.87 -9.17
N ALA A 25 -0.26 -10.63 -8.69
CA ALA A 25 -0.05 -10.19 -7.31
C ALA A 25 -0.74 -8.85 -7.05
N LYS A 26 -1.44 -8.76 -5.93
CA LYS A 26 -2.09 -7.54 -5.42
C LYS A 26 -1.32 -7.00 -4.22
N LEU A 27 -1.15 -5.69 -4.20
CA LEU A 27 -0.43 -4.96 -3.18
C LEU A 27 -1.39 -4.02 -2.45
N LEU A 28 -1.35 -4.04 -1.12
CA LEU A 28 -1.96 -3.03 -0.27
C LEU A 28 -0.89 -2.18 0.40
N PHE A 29 -0.91 -0.86 0.15
CA PHE A 29 -0.07 0.10 0.86
C PHE A 29 -0.93 0.90 1.84
N VAL A 30 -0.51 0.92 3.10
CA VAL A 30 -1.22 1.50 4.23
C VAL A 30 -0.39 2.61 4.83
N ALA A 31 -0.99 3.78 5.02
CA ALA A 31 -0.44 4.87 5.82
C ALA A 31 -1.58 5.81 6.25
N ARG A 32 -1.45 6.55 7.34
CA ARG A 32 -2.48 7.55 7.72
C ARG A 32 -2.60 8.68 6.68
N ASN A 33 -1.47 9.12 6.15
CA ASN A 33 -1.39 10.25 5.23
C ASN A 33 -1.64 9.80 3.78
N SER A 34 -2.75 10.26 3.19
CA SER A 34 -3.09 9.98 1.79
C SER A 34 -2.02 10.46 0.80
N ALA A 35 -1.38 11.60 1.05
CA ALA A 35 -0.33 12.13 0.18
C ALA A 35 0.87 11.18 0.08
N LEU A 36 1.22 10.49 1.17
CA LEU A 36 2.27 9.46 1.18
C LEU A 36 1.85 8.25 0.33
N CYS A 37 0.61 7.79 0.46
CA CYS A 37 0.05 6.72 -0.37
C CYS A 37 0.11 7.07 -1.88
N PHE A 38 -0.32 8.28 -2.25
CA PHE A 38 -0.26 8.76 -3.64
C PHE A 38 1.18 8.95 -4.12
N PHE A 39 2.11 9.38 -3.25
CA PHE A 39 3.53 9.45 -3.57
C PHE A 39 4.08 8.08 -3.95
N VAL A 40 3.79 7.04 -3.15
CA VAL A 40 4.20 5.66 -3.40
C VAL A 40 3.62 5.14 -4.70
N ALA A 41 2.32 5.30 -4.92
CA ALA A 41 1.66 4.88 -6.16
C ALA A 41 2.28 5.57 -7.40
N ARG A 42 2.55 6.88 -7.31
CA ARG A 42 3.21 7.64 -8.37
C ARG A 42 4.65 7.18 -8.59
N TRP A 43 5.39 6.85 -7.54
CA TRP A 43 6.75 6.32 -7.65
C TRP A 43 6.76 5.00 -8.41
N LEU A 44 5.87 4.08 -8.06
CA LEU A 44 5.73 2.79 -8.74
C LEU A 44 5.33 2.99 -10.22
N ALA A 45 4.35 3.85 -10.49
CA ALA A 45 3.89 4.17 -11.84
C ALA A 45 5.02 4.66 -12.76
N LYS A 46 5.94 5.47 -12.22
CA LYS A 46 7.09 6.02 -12.97
C LYS A 46 8.11 4.97 -13.42
N ARG A 47 8.08 3.76 -12.84
CA ARG A 47 8.96 2.66 -13.25
C ARG A 47 8.47 1.91 -14.48
N ILE A 48 7.19 2.08 -14.82
CA ILE A 48 6.60 1.42 -15.98
C ILE A 48 6.49 2.42 -17.13
N LYS A 49 7.35 2.24 -18.15
CA LYS A 49 7.44 3.15 -19.30
C LYS A 49 6.24 3.05 -20.23
N ASN A 50 5.80 1.82 -20.53
CA ASN A 50 4.68 1.57 -21.43
C ASN A 50 3.35 1.89 -20.73
N THR A 51 2.50 2.70 -21.38
CA THR A 51 1.23 3.16 -20.81
C THR A 51 0.26 2.03 -20.49
N LEU A 52 0.08 1.05 -21.39
CA LEU A 52 -0.83 -0.08 -21.15
C LEU A 52 -0.34 -0.97 -20.01
N GLN A 53 0.97 -1.25 -19.97
CA GLN A 53 1.57 -1.99 -18.86
C GLN A 53 1.43 -1.23 -17.54
N ARG A 54 1.59 0.09 -17.55
CA ARG A 54 1.43 0.93 -16.36
C ARG A 54 0.00 0.89 -15.83
N LEU A 55 -1.00 0.92 -16.71
CA LEU A 55 -2.40 0.77 -16.31
C LEU A 55 -2.67 -0.62 -15.71
N ALA A 56 -2.19 -1.69 -16.36
CA ALA A 56 -2.32 -3.05 -15.84
C ALA A 56 -1.59 -3.24 -14.49
N PHE A 57 -0.43 -2.61 -14.33
CA PHE A 57 0.34 -2.60 -13.09
C PHE A 57 -0.43 -1.90 -11.96
N LEU A 58 -0.95 -0.68 -12.22
CA LEU A 58 -1.63 0.12 -11.19
C LEU A 58 -2.96 -0.48 -10.73
N ARG A 59 -3.66 -1.23 -11.58
CA ARG A 59 -4.89 -1.96 -11.20
C ARG A 59 -4.71 -2.96 -10.06
N ARG A 60 -3.46 -3.30 -9.73
CA ARG A 60 -3.10 -4.23 -8.66
C ARG A 60 -2.55 -3.54 -7.41
N VAL A 61 -2.44 -2.21 -7.44
CA VAL A 61 -1.99 -1.40 -6.32
C VAL A 61 -3.22 -0.81 -5.63
N TYR A 62 -3.32 -1.04 -4.33
CA TYR A 62 -4.39 -0.54 -3.49
C TYR A 62 -3.80 0.34 -2.39
N LEU A 63 -4.52 1.41 -2.07
CA LEU A 63 -4.16 2.36 -1.03
C LEU A 63 -5.19 2.28 0.10
N PHE A 64 -4.73 2.33 1.34
CA PHE A 64 -5.59 2.34 2.52
C PHE A 64 -5.07 3.38 3.52
N TYR A 65 -5.85 4.43 3.70
CA TYR A 65 -5.50 5.61 4.47
C TYR A 65 -6.75 6.23 5.09
N GLU A 66 -6.58 7.22 5.96
CA GLU A 66 -7.70 7.85 6.68
C GLU A 66 -8.83 8.28 5.73
N PRO A 67 -10.10 7.93 6.03
CA PRO A 67 -10.60 7.40 7.32
C PRO A 67 -10.53 5.87 7.51
N PHE A 68 -9.82 5.13 6.64
CA PHE A 68 -9.70 3.66 6.67
C PHE A 68 -11.02 2.91 6.44
N ASP A 69 -11.91 3.44 5.59
CA ASP A 69 -13.17 2.78 5.25
C ASP A 69 -12.96 1.48 4.46
N VAL A 70 -12.29 1.57 3.31
CA VAL A 70 -12.03 0.44 2.40
C VAL A 70 -10.73 0.67 1.61
N PRO A 71 -10.02 -0.39 1.19
CA PRO A 71 -8.94 -0.29 0.23
C PRO A 71 -9.41 0.32 -1.11
N LEU A 72 -8.68 1.32 -1.60
CA LEU A 72 -8.98 2.02 -2.85
C LEU A 72 -8.01 1.56 -3.94
N ALA A 73 -8.54 1.11 -5.08
CA ALA A 73 -7.73 0.75 -6.23
C ALA A 73 -7.16 1.99 -6.91
N VAL A 74 -5.87 1.95 -7.24
CA VAL A 74 -5.21 3.01 -7.98
C VAL A 74 -5.58 2.95 -9.46
N SER A 75 -5.87 4.10 -10.05
CA SER A 75 -6.11 4.26 -11.47
C SER A 75 -5.49 5.55 -12.01
N ILE A 76 -5.50 5.71 -13.33
CA ILE A 76 -5.12 6.96 -13.99
C ILE A 76 -6.32 7.45 -14.78
N GLU A 77 -6.79 8.65 -14.46
CA GLU A 77 -7.90 9.32 -15.14
C GLU A 77 -7.45 10.70 -15.60
N HIS A 78 -7.66 11.00 -16.89
CA HIS A 78 -7.23 12.27 -17.49
C HIS A 78 -5.75 12.61 -17.19
N GLY A 79 -4.88 11.57 -17.19
CA GLY A 79 -3.45 11.72 -16.91
C GLY A 79 -3.07 11.90 -15.43
N ARG A 80 -4.04 11.88 -14.50
CA ARG A 80 -3.81 12.04 -13.06
C ARG A 80 -4.05 10.72 -12.33
N LEU A 81 -3.21 10.45 -11.34
CA LEU A 81 -3.37 9.29 -10.48
C LEU A 81 -4.55 9.53 -9.53
N THR A 82 -5.48 8.59 -9.48
CA THR A 82 -6.68 8.63 -8.63
C THR A 82 -6.78 7.31 -7.86
N ALA A 83 -7.50 7.32 -6.74
CA ALA A 83 -7.81 6.12 -5.97
C ALA A 83 -9.33 6.04 -5.81
N LYS A 84 -9.93 4.91 -6.18
CA LYS A 84 -11.39 4.73 -6.17
C LYS A 84 -11.76 3.42 -5.52
N ARG A 85 -12.96 3.38 -4.95
CA ARG A 85 -13.57 2.11 -4.56
C ARG A 85 -13.64 1.21 -5.79
N PRO A 86 -13.17 -0.03 -5.71
CA PRO A 86 -13.30 -0.94 -6.83
C PRO A 86 -14.78 -1.16 -7.15
N ALA A 87 -15.10 -1.32 -8.44
CA ALA A 87 -16.48 -1.50 -8.88
C ALA A 87 -17.13 -2.69 -8.16
N SER A 88 -18.36 -2.52 -7.68
CA SER A 88 -19.17 -3.59 -7.10
C SER A 88 -19.32 -4.73 -8.11
N GLY A 89 -18.85 -5.93 -7.75
CA GLY A 89 -18.74 -7.09 -8.66
C GLY A 89 -17.30 -7.48 -9.00
N SER A 90 -16.33 -6.58 -8.80
CA SER A 90 -14.93 -6.97 -8.64
C SER A 90 -14.73 -7.45 -7.21
N THR A 91 -14.00 -8.55 -7.02
CA THR A 91 -13.72 -9.20 -5.72
C THR A 91 -12.85 -8.36 -4.79
N ALA A 92 -13.02 -7.05 -4.74
CA ALA A 92 -12.26 -6.14 -3.89
C ALA A 92 -12.58 -6.25 -2.40
N GLY A 93 -13.85 -6.50 -2.05
CA GLY A 93 -14.26 -6.78 -0.67
C GLY A 93 -13.68 -8.10 -0.12
N ALA A 94 -13.18 -8.96 -1.00
CA ALA A 94 -12.54 -10.24 -0.68
C ALA A 94 -11.14 -10.36 -1.32
N ALA A 95 -10.53 -9.23 -1.71
CA ALA A 95 -9.25 -9.25 -2.41
C ALA A 95 -8.18 -9.65 -1.40
N LYS A 96 -7.71 -10.90 -1.48
CA LYS A 96 -6.49 -11.30 -0.80
C LYS A 96 -5.33 -10.51 -1.40
N PHE A 97 -4.54 -9.88 -0.55
CA PHE A 97 -3.34 -9.17 -0.94
C PHE A 97 -2.14 -10.09 -0.76
N ASP A 98 -1.33 -10.23 -1.80
CA ASP A 98 -0.06 -10.96 -1.75
C ASP A 98 0.97 -10.22 -0.88
N MET A 99 0.85 -8.90 -0.82
CA MET A 99 1.72 -8.05 -0.02
C MET A 99 0.93 -6.93 0.65
N LEU A 100 1.17 -6.74 1.95
CA LEU A 100 0.64 -5.65 2.75
C LEU A 100 1.81 -4.88 3.34
N VAL A 101 1.90 -3.58 3.06
CA VAL A 101 2.94 -2.69 3.58
C VAL A 101 2.27 -1.62 4.43
N VAL A 102 2.65 -1.52 5.69
CA VAL A 102 2.22 -0.44 6.59
C VAL A 102 3.40 0.50 6.81
N ASP A 103 3.29 1.71 6.29
CA ASP A 103 4.21 2.79 6.61
C ASP A 103 3.69 3.60 7.80
N GLU A 104 4.60 4.22 8.55
CA GLU A 104 4.29 4.87 9.82
C GLU A 104 3.52 3.92 10.78
N ALA A 105 3.93 2.65 10.84
CA ALA A 105 3.17 1.58 11.48
C ALA A 105 2.88 1.86 12.97
N HIS A 106 3.73 2.63 13.66
CA HIS A 106 3.47 3.03 15.04
C HIS A 106 2.17 3.84 15.18
N HIS A 107 1.81 4.67 14.20
CA HIS A 107 0.55 5.41 14.23
C HIS A 107 -0.68 4.52 13.99
N VAL A 108 -0.55 3.46 13.21
CA VAL A 108 -1.65 2.52 12.91
C VAL A 108 -1.85 1.57 14.08
N TYR A 109 -0.77 0.98 14.60
CA TYR A 109 -0.82 -0.05 15.63
C TYR A 109 -0.97 0.50 17.05
N ALA A 110 -0.82 1.82 17.26
CA ALA A 110 -1.16 2.47 18.53
C ALA A 110 -2.68 2.48 18.81
N HIS A 111 -3.53 2.30 17.81
CA HIS A 111 -4.99 2.30 17.95
C HIS A 111 -5.57 0.93 17.60
N ALA A 112 -6.24 0.28 18.56
CA ALA A 112 -6.77 -1.08 18.39
C ALA A 112 -7.75 -1.20 17.20
N ALA A 113 -8.63 -0.22 17.02
CA ALA A 113 -9.59 -0.20 15.91
C ALA A 113 -8.90 -0.11 14.54
N LEU A 114 -7.89 0.75 14.39
CA LEU A 114 -7.14 0.87 13.13
C LEU A 114 -6.32 -0.38 12.85
N ARG A 115 -5.72 -0.96 13.88
CA ARG A 115 -5.03 -2.25 13.78
C ARG A 115 -5.98 -3.32 13.27
N GLU A 116 -7.17 -3.45 13.84
CA GLU A 116 -8.15 -4.46 13.42
C GLU A 116 -8.54 -4.29 11.95
N GLN A 117 -8.82 -3.05 11.52
CA GLN A 117 -9.14 -2.74 10.12
C GLN A 117 -8.01 -3.12 9.16
N VAL A 118 -6.76 -2.84 9.51
CA VAL A 118 -5.61 -3.18 8.67
C VAL A 118 -5.34 -4.69 8.65
N GLU A 119 -5.43 -5.35 9.81
CA GLU A 119 -5.22 -6.80 9.93
C GLU A 119 -6.33 -7.62 9.27
N ALA A 120 -7.54 -7.07 9.08
CA ALA A 120 -8.61 -7.71 8.31
C ALA A 120 -8.20 -8.01 6.85
N HIS A 121 -7.15 -7.34 6.35
CA HIS A 121 -6.60 -7.55 5.00
C HIS A 121 -5.39 -8.50 4.97
N PHE A 122 -4.92 -8.97 6.13
CA PHE A 122 -3.80 -9.91 6.25
C PHE A 122 -4.32 -11.35 6.29
N THR A 123 -3.81 -12.21 5.40
CA THR A 123 -4.11 -13.66 5.42
C THR A 123 -2.85 -14.44 5.83
N PRO A 124 -2.84 -15.13 6.99
CA PRO A 124 -1.72 -15.96 7.42
C PRO A 124 -1.33 -17.00 6.38
N GLY A 125 -0.03 -17.19 6.15
CA GLY A 125 0.50 -18.14 5.17
C GLY A 125 0.34 -17.72 3.70
N PHE A 126 -0.30 -16.58 3.42
CA PHE A 126 -0.48 -16.06 2.05
C PHE A 126 0.11 -14.65 1.88
N THR A 127 -0.26 -13.72 2.76
CA THR A 127 0.15 -12.31 2.64
C THR A 127 1.55 -12.09 3.22
N THR A 128 2.47 -11.54 2.43
CA THR A 128 3.75 -11.03 2.95
C THR A 128 3.51 -9.66 3.59
N ARG A 129 3.87 -9.49 4.87
CA ARG A 129 3.64 -8.25 5.62
C ARG A 129 4.95 -7.48 5.89
N PHE A 130 4.96 -6.20 5.55
CA PHE A 130 6.04 -5.27 5.91
C PHE A 130 5.49 -4.19 6.84
N LEU A 131 6.09 -4.05 8.03
CA LEU A 131 5.76 -2.99 8.99
C LEU A 131 6.95 -2.04 9.08
N LEU A 132 6.76 -0.81 8.62
CA LEU A 132 7.78 0.22 8.67
C LEU A 132 7.45 1.16 9.83
N SER A 133 8.28 1.13 10.86
CA SER A 133 8.20 2.05 11.98
C SER A 133 9.54 2.75 12.22
N ASP A 134 9.45 4.01 12.63
CA ASP A 134 10.55 4.68 13.30
C ASP A 134 10.63 4.20 14.74
N VAL A 135 11.80 3.65 15.10
CA VAL A 135 12.10 3.22 16.48
C VAL A 135 12.60 4.40 17.33
N SER A 136 12.81 5.57 16.71
CA SER A 136 13.42 6.74 17.37
C SER A 136 12.41 7.70 18.04
N GLN A 137 11.18 7.26 18.32
CA GLN A 137 10.14 8.11 18.95
C GLN A 137 9.73 7.61 20.35
N SER A 138 10.49 6.70 20.99
CA SER A 138 10.12 6.12 22.29
C SER A 138 11.16 6.26 23.42
N LEU A 139 12.07 7.24 23.40
CA LEU A 139 12.85 7.61 24.58
C LEU A 139 13.07 9.13 24.59
N GLY A 140 12.14 9.82 25.23
CA GLY A 140 12.12 11.26 25.42
C GLY A 140 10.97 11.61 26.38
N GLY A 141 11.00 10.99 27.55
CA GLY A 141 10.11 11.21 28.68
C GLY A 141 10.82 10.82 29.95
#